data_AF-A0A8X8Y584-F1
#
_entry.id   AF-A0A8X8Y584-F1
#
_cell.length_a   1.000
_cell.length_b   1.000
_cell.length_c   1.000
_cell.angle_alpha   90.00
_cell.angle_beta   90.00
_cell.angle_gamma   90.00
#
_symmetry.space_group_name_H-M   'P 1'
#
loop_
_entity.id
_entity.type
_entity.pdbx_description
1 polymer ?
#
loop_
_entity_poly.entity_id
_entity_poly.type
_entity_poly.pdbx_seq_one_letter_code
_entity_poly.pdbx_strand_id
1 'polypeptide(L)' 'MKPILTKPMERSCDGEEDGYRSTTPTSAKSRIPSRLPCPPAPKKRKAAAVRCHCAQPREFFCPPDLESIFIRRVEGA' A
#
# COMPACT_ATOMS: atom_id res chain seq x y z
N MET A 1 -31.16 -13.86 6.77
CA MET A 1 -30.99 -13.90 5.30
C MET A 1 -30.75 -15.34 4.87
N LYS A 2 -31.31 -15.77 3.73
CA LYS A 2 -31.16 -17.14 3.23
C LYS A 2 -30.00 -17.18 2.23
N PRO A 3 -29.03 -18.09 2.35
CA PRO A 3 -27.91 -18.14 1.41
C PRO A 3 -28.34 -18.66 0.04
N ILE A 4 -27.74 -18.10 -1.01
CA ILE A 4 -28.01 -18.47 -2.39
C ILE A 4 -27.15 -19.68 -2.74
N LEU A 5 -27.78 -20.77 -3.16
CA LEU A 5 -27.10 -21.97 -3.64
C LEU A 5 -26.68 -21.78 -5.10
N THR A 6 -25.39 -21.57 -5.33
CA THR A 6 -24.82 -21.50 -6.69
C THR A 6 -24.39 -22.88 -7.15
N LYS A 7 -24.76 -23.26 -8.39
CA LYS A 7 -24.32 -24.52 -9.01
C LYS A 7 -22.81 -24.49 -9.27
N PRO A 8 -22.09 -25.61 -9.10
CA PRO A 8 -20.66 -25.67 -9.44
C PRO A 8 -20.49 -25.54 -10.95
N MET A 9 -19.50 -24.74 -11.37
CA MET A 9 -19.09 -24.67 -12.77
C MET A 9 -18.33 -25.95 -13.14
N GLU A 10 -18.79 -26.61 -14.19
CA GLU A 10 -18.17 -27.79 -14.78
C GLU A 10 -16.84 -27.35 -15.39
N ARG A 11 -15.73 -27.94 -14.94
CA ARG A 11 -14.41 -27.70 -15.55
C ARG A 11 -14.29 -28.61 -16.77
N SER A 12 -14.57 -28.08 -17.96
CA SER A 12 -14.17 -28.72 -19.22
C SER A 12 -12.65 -28.61 -19.36
N CYS A 13 -11.98 -29.77 -19.44
CA CYS A 13 -10.56 -29.88 -19.73
C CYS A 13 -10.41 -30.32 -21.19
N ASP A 14 -10.50 -29.36 -22.12
CA ASP A 14 -10.08 -29.58 -23.51
C ASP A 14 -8.80 -28.80 -23.76
N GLY A 15 -7.80 -29.46 -24.33
CA GLY A 15 -6.58 -28.82 -24.82
C GLY A 15 -5.30 -29.57 -24.46
N GLU A 16 -4.96 -30.56 -25.29
CA GLU A 16 -3.59 -31.02 -25.52
C GLU A 16 -2.82 -29.86 -26.21
N GLU A 17 -2.10 -29.04 -25.46
CA GLU A 17 -1.08 -28.15 -26.01
C GLU A 17 0.12 -28.11 -25.06
N ASP A 18 1.27 -28.48 -25.63
CA ASP A 18 2.59 -28.64 -25.03
C ASP A 18 3.19 -27.29 -24.62
N GLY A 19 2.58 -26.65 -23.63
CA GLY A 19 3.02 -25.39 -23.04
C GLY A 19 3.03 -25.55 -21.52
N TYR A 20 4.21 -25.43 -20.93
CA TYR A 20 4.48 -25.57 -19.48
C TYR A 20 3.39 -24.92 -18.65
N ARG A 21 2.38 -25.71 -18.27
CA ARG A 21 1.17 -25.21 -17.62
C ARG A 21 1.59 -24.79 -16.22
N SER A 22 1.77 -23.48 -16.02
CA SER A 22 2.20 -22.90 -14.74
C SER A 22 1.16 -23.24 -13.68
N THR A 23 1.43 -24.32 -12.95
CA THR A 23 0.51 -24.87 -11.95
C THR A 23 1.15 -24.63 -10.60
N THR A 24 0.39 -24.05 -9.67
CA THR A 24 0.88 -23.87 -8.31
C THR A 24 1.07 -25.23 -7.65
N PRO A 25 2.16 -25.44 -6.89
CA PRO A 25 2.42 -26.73 -6.26
C PRO A 25 1.41 -26.96 -5.13
N THR A 26 0.49 -27.91 -5.33
CA THR A 26 -0.62 -28.23 -4.42
C THR A 26 -0.26 -29.20 -3.29
N SER A 27 0.96 -29.74 -3.30
CA SER A 27 1.43 -30.71 -2.29
C SER A 27 1.40 -30.12 -0.88
N ALA A 28 1.23 -30.97 0.14
CA ALA A 28 1.30 -30.54 1.54
C ALA A 28 2.66 -29.93 1.91
N LYS A 29 3.74 -30.39 1.26
CA LYS A 29 5.13 -29.91 1.49
C LYS A 29 5.39 -28.53 0.93
N SER A 30 4.65 -28.13 -0.10
CA SER A 30 4.73 -26.80 -0.72
C SER A 30 3.71 -25.81 -0.15
N ARG A 31 2.85 -26.26 0.77
CA ARG A 31 1.84 -25.40 1.41
C ARG A 31 2.53 -24.46 2.40
N ILE A 32 2.23 -23.16 2.29
CA ILE A 32 2.69 -22.16 3.25
C ILE A 32 2.12 -22.53 4.64
N PRO A 33 2.94 -22.58 5.70
CA PRO A 33 2.46 -22.83 7.05
C PRO A 33 1.33 -21.86 7.43
N SER A 34 0.20 -22.41 7.90
CA SER A 34 -1.03 -21.63 8.17
C SER A 34 -0.92 -20.68 9.37
N ARG A 35 0.18 -20.76 10.13
CA ARG A 35 0.38 -20.04 11.38
C ARG A 35 1.77 -19.44 11.43
N LEU A 36 2.00 -18.40 10.66
CA LEU A 36 2.97 -17.41 11.11
C LEU A 36 2.29 -16.68 12.29
N PRO A 37 2.92 -16.61 13.47
CA PRO A 37 2.35 -15.84 14.56
C PRO A 37 2.17 -14.41 14.07
N CYS A 38 0.91 -13.94 14.06
CA CYS A 38 0.61 -12.58 13.67
C CYS A 38 1.42 -11.67 14.60
N PRO A 39 2.24 -10.73 14.06
CA PRO A 39 2.92 -9.80 14.92
C PRO A 39 1.88 -9.05 15.76
N PRO A 40 2.23 -8.66 17.00
CA PRO A 40 1.32 -7.89 17.83
C PRO A 40 0.84 -6.65 17.09
N ALA A 41 -0.42 -6.25 17.33
CA ALA A 41 -1.01 -5.09 16.69
C ALA A 41 -0.08 -3.86 16.82
N PRO A 42 0.13 -3.09 15.75
CA PRO A 42 0.93 -1.87 15.81
C PRO A 42 0.45 -0.98 16.96
N LYS A 43 1.34 -0.71 17.91
CA LYS A 43 1.03 0.16 19.06
C LYS A 43 1.17 1.61 18.62
N LYS A 44 0.10 2.39 18.73
CA LYS A 44 0.17 3.84 18.61
C LYS A 44 1.21 4.36 19.60
N ARG A 45 2.16 5.18 19.15
CA ARG A 45 3.14 5.81 20.04
C ARG A 45 2.39 6.55 21.14
N LYS A 46 2.75 6.29 22.41
CA LYS A 46 2.28 7.11 23.53
C LYS A 46 2.67 8.55 23.20
N ALA A 47 1.74 9.49 23.29
CA ALA A 47 2.10 10.90 23.16
C ALA A 47 3.23 11.14 24.16
N ALA A 48 4.41 11.53 23.65
CA ALA A 48 5.44 12.05 24.52
C ALA A 48 4.78 13.16 25.34
N ALA A 49 5.06 13.23 26.64
CA ALA A 49 4.53 14.31 27.48
C ALA A 49 4.79 15.60 26.72
N VAL A 50 3.72 16.18 26.17
CA VAL A 50 3.79 17.40 25.40
C VAL A 50 4.16 18.42 26.45
N ARG A 51 5.46 18.65 26.63
CA ARG A 51 5.91 19.94 27.10
C ARG A 51 5.36 20.86 26.04
N CYS A 52 4.22 21.46 26.37
CA CYS A 52 3.54 22.49 25.60
C CYS A 52 4.50 23.67 25.56
N HIS A 53 5.52 23.51 24.72
CA HIS A 53 6.30 24.60 24.23
C HIS A 53 5.47 25.08 23.06
N CYS A 54 4.58 26.00 23.35
CA CYS A 54 4.14 27.05 22.44
C CYS A 54 5.35 27.87 21.94
N ALA A 55 6.38 27.17 21.45
CA ALA A 55 7.64 27.72 21.00
C ALA A 55 7.53 27.87 19.49
N GLN A 56 6.90 28.99 19.12
CA GLN A 56 7.01 29.67 17.85
C GLN A 56 6.48 28.90 16.63
N PRO A 57 5.83 29.58 15.67
CA PRO A 57 5.59 28.98 14.36
C PRO A 57 6.96 28.57 13.80
N ARG A 58 7.18 27.26 13.63
CA ARG A 58 8.35 26.77 12.91
C ARG A 58 8.09 27.10 11.45
N GLU A 59 8.66 28.20 10.96
CA GLU A 59 8.57 28.57 9.55
C GLU A 59 9.45 27.62 8.75
N PHE A 60 8.82 26.58 8.19
CA PHE A 60 9.51 25.63 7.32
C PHE A 60 9.72 26.18 5.90
N PHE A 61 9.03 27.26 5.56
CA PHE A 61 9.09 27.91 4.26
C PHE A 61 9.06 29.41 4.47
N CYS A 62 10.06 30.12 3.95
CA CYS A 62 10.01 31.55 3.69
C CYS A 62 9.71 31.72 2.20
N PRO A 63 8.42 31.70 1.78
CA PRO A 63 8.09 31.90 0.39
C PRO A 63 8.56 33.29 -0.07
N PRO A 64 9.05 33.43 -1.31
CA PRO A 64 9.33 34.74 -1.87
C PRO A 64 8.05 35.57 -1.93
N ASP A 65 8.21 36.89 -1.99
CA ASP A 65 7.08 37.81 -2.14
C ASP A 65 6.25 37.43 -3.37
N LEU A 66 4.93 37.44 -3.21
CA LEU A 66 4.01 36.99 -4.27
C LEU A 66 4.11 37.85 -5.51
N GLU A 67 4.50 39.12 -5.41
CA GLU A 67 4.70 39.96 -6.59
C GLU A 67 5.95 39.54 -7.39
N SER A 68 6.99 39.08 -6.68
CA SER A 68 8.26 38.68 -7.28
C SER A 68 8.18 37.45 -8.18
N ILE A 69 7.18 36.57 -7.97
CA ILE A 69 7.00 35.36 -8.78
C ILE A 69 6.43 35.68 -10.17
N PHE A 70 5.83 36.87 -10.36
CA PHE A 70 5.25 37.30 -11.64
C PHE A 70 6.25 38.08 -12.51
N ILE A 71 7.46 38.33 -12.03
CA ILE A 71 8.49 39.05 -12.80
C ILE A 71 9.07 38.11 -13.85
N ARG A 72 8.80 38.40 -15.12
CA ARG A 72 9.40 37.72 -16.27
C ARG A 72 10.89 38.09 -16.37
N ARG A 73 11.78 37.19 -15.91
CA ARG A 73 13.22 37.32 -16.14
C ARG A 73 13.49 37.02 -17.61
N VAL A 74 13.89 38.05 -18.37
CA VAL A 74 14.53 37.84 -19.67
C VAL A 74 16.01 37.62 -19.39
N GLU A 75 16.52 36.43 -19.71
CA GLU A 75 17.97 36.22 -19.81
C GLU A 75 18.39 36.86 -21.14
N GLY A 76 19.10 37.98 -21.04
CA GLY A 76 19.62 38.69 -22.21
C GLY A 76 20.82 37.97 -22.79
N ALA A 77 20.80 37.79 -24.11
CA ALA A 77 21.97 37.53 -24.95
C ALA A 77 22.54 38.86 -25.47
#